data_AF-A0A2E0BA53-F1
#
_entry.id   AF-A0A2E0BA53-F1
#
_cell.length_a   1.000
_cell.length_b   1.000
_cell.length_c   1.000
_cell.angle_alpha   90.00
_cell.angle_beta   90.00
_cell.angle_gamma   90.00
#
_symmetry.space_group_name_H-M   'P 1'
#
loop_
_entity.id
_entity.type
_entity.pdbx_description
1 polymer ?
#
loop_
_entity_poly.entity_id
_entity_poly.type
_entity_poly.pdbx_seq_one_letter_code
_entity_poly.pdbx_strand_id
1 'polypeptide(L)' 'MNNAFFEIPIPINEPVKEYRNGSPEKKELLTTLNKMRSETIDIPMIIDGKEITTNKKIKITS' A
#
# COMPACT_ATOMS: atom_id res chain seq x y z
N MET A 1 -6.09 32.00 15.39
CA MET A 1 -7.07 31.10 16.05
C MET A 1 -8.17 30.84 15.03
N ASN A 2 -8.26 29.62 14.50
CA ASN A 2 -9.29 29.28 13.50
C ASN A 2 -10.56 28.87 14.24
N ASN A 3 -11.62 29.67 14.13
CA ASN A 3 -12.96 29.34 14.63
C ASN A 3 -13.69 28.49 13.58
N ALA A 4 -13.18 27.27 13.34
CA ALA A 4 -13.78 26.33 12.41
C ALA A 4 -14.36 25.14 13.17
N PHE A 5 -15.63 24.84 12.93
CA PHE A 5 -16.24 23.58 13.35
C PHE A 5 -15.94 22.53 12.29
N PHE A 6 -15.14 21.53 12.65
CA PHE A 6 -14.81 20.42 11.76
C PHE A 6 -15.81 19.30 11.98
N GLU A 7 -16.65 19.02 10.99
CA GLU A 7 -17.46 17.81 10.97
C GLU A 7 -16.63 16.66 10.42
N ILE A 8 -16.41 15.66 11.27
CA ILE A 8 -15.70 14.43 10.87
C ILE A 8 -16.70 13.56 10.11
N PRO A 9 -16.36 13.04 8.92
CA PRO A 9 -17.25 12.13 8.21
C PRO A 9 -17.48 10.87 9.04
N ILE A 10 -18.74 10.41 9.07
CA ILE A 10 -19.09 9.15 9.73
C ILE A 10 -18.43 8.01 8.94
N PRO A 11 -17.60 7.17 9.57
CA PRO A 11 -16.95 6.08 8.86
C PRO A 11 -17.98 5.05 8.39
N ILE A 12 -17.87 4.62 7.14
CA ILE A 12 -18.63 3.51 6.58
C ILE A 12 -17.65 2.41 6.16
N ASN A 13 -18.11 1.16 6.15
CA ASN A 13 -17.30 0.03 5.69
C ASN A 13 -16.96 0.20 4.20
N GLU A 14 -15.70 -0.06 3.84
CA GLU A 14 -15.29 -0.11 2.44
C GLU A 14 -15.96 -1.28 1.71
N PRO A 15 -16.55 -1.06 0.52
CA PRO A 15 -17.16 -2.14 -0.25
C PRO A 15 -16.15 -3.21 -0.66
N VAL A 16 -16.53 -4.49 -0.49
CA VAL A 16 -15.73 -5.62 -1.00
C VAL A 16 -15.86 -5.68 -2.52
N LYS A 17 -14.74 -5.66 -3.22
CA LYS A 17 -14.71 -5.79 -4.69
C LYS A 17 -14.89 -7.25 -5.12
N GLU A 18 -15.52 -7.48 -6.27
CA GLU A 18 -15.87 -8.83 -6.74
C GLU A 18 -14.75 -9.55 -7.49
N TYR A 19 -13.81 -8.82 -8.13
CA TYR A 19 -12.72 -9.40 -8.93
C TYR A 19 -13.19 -10.39 -10.01
N ARG A 20 -14.39 -10.16 -10.56
CA ARG A 20 -14.97 -10.97 -11.63
C ARG A 20 -14.14 -10.87 -12.91
N ASN A 21 -14.32 -11.83 -13.83
CA ASN A 21 -13.62 -11.80 -15.11
C ASN A 21 -13.97 -10.52 -15.89
N GLY A 22 -12.94 -9.84 -16.41
CA GLY A 22 -13.08 -8.57 -17.14
C GLY A 22 -13.27 -7.32 -16.26
N SER A 23 -13.33 -7.46 -14.92
CA SER A 23 -13.45 -6.30 -14.05
C SER A 23 -12.15 -5.49 -13.99
N PRO A 24 -12.24 -4.15 -13.84
CA PRO A 24 -11.07 -3.29 -13.78
C PRO A 24 -10.17 -3.61 -12.59
N GLU A 25 -10.75 -3.92 -11.43
CA GLU A 25 -9.99 -4.26 -10.22
C GLU A 25 -9.20 -5.56 -10.36
N LYS A 26 -9.71 -6.55 -11.10
CA LYS A 26 -8.97 -7.78 -11.39
C LYS A 26 -7.79 -7.51 -12.30
N LYS A 27 -7.98 -6.67 -13.32
CA LYS A 27 -6.90 -6.27 -14.23
C LYS A 27 -5.81 -5.50 -13.49
N GLU A 28 -6.19 -4.56 -12.63
CA GLU A 28 -5.27 -3.80 -11.79
C GLU A 28 -4.47 -4.73 -10.86
N LEU A 29 -5.14 -5.64 -10.16
CA LEU A 29 -4.51 -6.62 -9.28
C LEU A 29 -3.44 -7.45 -10.01
N LEU A 30 -3.79 -8.03 -11.17
CA LEU A 30 -2.86 -8.87 -11.94
C LEU A 30 -1.67 -8.05 -12.47
N THR A 31 -1.92 -6.82 -12.89
CA THR A 31 -0.86 -5.91 -13.38
C THR A 31 0.13 -5.59 -12.27
N THR A 32 -0.38 -5.20 -11.10
CA THR A 32 0.44 -4.87 -9.93
C THR A 32 1.22 -6.09 -9.42
N LEU A 33 0.58 -7.26 -9.38
CA LEU A 33 1.22 -8.50 -8.94
C LEU A 33 2.38 -8.88 -9.87
N ASN A 34 2.19 -8.80 -11.18
CA ASN A 34 3.24 -9.06 -12.16
C ASN A 34 4.41 -8.07 -12.01
N LYS A 35 4.10 -6.77 -11.85
CA LYS A 35 5.12 -5.75 -11.62
C LYS A 35 5.93 -6.04 -10.36
N MET A 36 5.27 -6.23 -9.22
CA MET A 36 5.92 -6.46 -7.94
C MET A 36 6.72 -7.78 -7.91
N ARG A 37 6.29 -8.81 -8.64
CA ARG A 37 7.08 -10.06 -8.77
C ARG A 37 8.34 -9.90 -9.61
N SER A 38 8.34 -8.97 -10.56
CA SER A 38 9.49 -8.74 -11.45
C SER A 38 10.58 -7.88 -10.81
N GLU A 39 10.21 -7.08 -9.80
CA GLU A 39 11.10 -6.13 -9.12
C GLU A 39 11.58 -6.71 -7.79
N THR A 40 12.87 -6.60 -7.49
CA THR A 40 13.41 -6.83 -6.14
C THR A 40 13.74 -5.46 -5.54
N ILE A 41 13.14 -5.16 -4.39
CA ILE A 41 13.32 -3.88 -3.69
C ILE A 41 14.01 -4.10 -2.34
N ASP A 42 14.78 -3.11 -1.91
CA ASP A 42 15.25 -3.00 -0.52
C ASP A 42 14.13 -2.37 0.33
N ILE A 43 13.90 -2.90 1.54
CA ILE A 43 12.93 -2.36 2.49
C ILE A 43 13.70 -1.64 3.61
N PRO A 44 13.73 -0.29 3.63
CA PRO A 44 14.41 0.47 4.67
C PRO A 44 13.60 0.50 5.97
N MET A 45 14.26 0.83 7.07
CA MET A 45 13.58 1.26 8.29
C MET A 45 13.17 2.72 8.14
N ILE A 46 11.96 3.07 8.58
CA ILE A 46 11.53 4.47 8.62
C ILE A 46 11.63 4.97 10.07
N ILE A 47 12.59 5.85 10.36
CA ILE A 47 12.84 6.42 11.68
C ILE A 47 12.77 7.94 11.56
N ASP A 48 11.88 8.58 12.32
CA ASP A 48 11.59 10.02 12.25
C ASP A 48 11.33 10.52 10.81
N GLY A 49 10.62 9.70 10.04
CA GLY A 49 10.27 10.00 8.64
C GLY A 49 11.43 9.88 7.64
N LYS A 50 12.60 9.38 8.05
CA LYS A 50 13.76 9.15 7.18
C LYS A 50 13.97 7.68 6.92
N GLU A 51 14.37 7.37 5.68
CA GLU A 51 14.79 6.02 5.30
C GLU A 51 16.20 5.72 5.82
N ILE A 52 16.32 4.67 6.62
CA ILE A 52 17.59 4.21 7.21
C ILE A 52 17.86 2.78 6.76
N THR A 53 19.05 2.53 6.23
CA THR A 53 19.51 1.20 5.79
C THR A 53 20.76 0.77 6.56
N THR A 54 20.99 -0.54 6.64
CA THR A 54 22.20 -1.12 7.26
C THR A 54 22.79 -2.21 6.37
N ASN A 55 24.02 -2.60 6.66
CA ASN A 55 24.68 -3.71 5.95
C ASN A 55 24.15 -5.09 6.39
N LYS A 56 23.42 -5.16 7.51
CA LYS A 56 22.81 -6.40 7.98
C LYS A 56 21.45 -6.59 7.30
N LYS A 57 21.46 -7.23 6.13
CA LYS A 57 20.26 -7.52 5.36
C LYS A 57 19.74 -8.93 5.59
N ILE A 58 18.42 -9.08 5.60
CA ILE A 58 17.73 -10.38 5.61
C ILE A 58 16.91 -10.45 4.33
N LYS A 59 17.00 -11.57 3.61
CA LYS A 59 16.18 -11.81 2.43
C LYS A 59 14.77 -12.20 2.86
N ILE A 60 13.77 -11.46 2.42
CA ILE A 60 12.38 -11.86 2.59
C ILE A 60 12.05 -12.87 1.49
N THR A 61 11.66 -14.07 1.91
CA THR A 61 11.22 -15.15 1.02
C THR A 61 9.78 -15.50 1.34
N SER A 62 9.03 -15.91 0.31
CA SER A 62 7.72 -16.56 0.46
C SER A 62 7.87 -18.02 0.83
#